data_AF-A0A0F4YJP3-F1
#
_entry.id   AF-A0A0F4YJP3-F1
#
_cell.length_a   1.000
_cell.length_b   1.000
_cell.length_c   1.000
_cell.angle_alpha   90.00
_cell.angle_beta   90.00
_cell.angle_gamma   90.00
#
_symmetry.space_group_name_H-M   'P 1'
#
loop_
_entity.id
_entity.type
_entity.pdbx_description
1 polymer ?
#
loop_
_entity_poly.entity_id
_entity_poly.type
_entity_poly.pdbx_seq_one_letter_code
_entity_poly.pdbx_strand_id
1 'polypeptide(L)'
;MGSIGPAAVELDTTLRDLYAIDNPDVDDLVLVYAIPSPAMAMTENLPLSTTFPVQGPRIKVLSRDSLARTCLLTGPESYAFATGNMPLVLFNIDPTEYDHLDAKDQPTPNPGWQAQGQRVFDALRPDQRPRLSFVSKPSEIEVTPRTKLVVLHPMDCLAHLPHAIDPKLHYELQSKPGLALSGLPTPPTELI
;
A
#
# COMPACT_ATOMS: atom_id res chain seq x y z
N MET A 1 -38.80 1.10 3.08
CA MET A 1 -37.94 0.20 3.87
C MET A 1 -36.52 0.72 3.74
N GLY A 2 -35.97 1.32 4.80
CA GLY A 2 -34.58 1.78 4.78
C GLY A 2 -33.67 0.56 4.87
N SER A 3 -32.82 0.38 3.87
CA SER A 3 -31.71 -0.58 3.94
C SER A 3 -30.83 -0.19 5.13
N ILE A 4 -30.79 -1.02 6.17
CA ILE A 4 -29.82 -0.89 7.25
C ILE A 4 -28.50 -1.40 6.68
N GLY A 5 -27.81 -0.55 5.93
CA GLY A 5 -26.40 -0.77 5.62
C GLY A 5 -25.59 -0.82 6.93
N PRO A 6 -24.43 -1.49 6.95
CA PRO A 6 -23.54 -1.41 8.09
C PRO A 6 -23.24 0.05 8.41
N ALA A 7 -23.20 0.38 9.70
CA ALA A 7 -22.85 1.73 10.14
C ALA A 7 -21.46 2.09 9.60
N ALA A 8 -21.30 3.32 9.10
CA ALA A 8 -20.00 3.80 8.67
C ALA A 8 -19.02 3.76 9.84
N VAL A 9 -17.80 3.28 9.58
CA VAL A 9 -16.71 3.30 10.53
C VAL A 9 -16.26 4.74 10.71
N GLU A 10 -16.21 5.17 11.96
CA GLU A 10 -15.67 6.46 12.38
C GLU A 10 -14.37 6.22 13.14
N LEU A 11 -13.32 6.90 12.72
CA LEU A 11 -12.02 6.87 13.38
C LEU A 11 -11.94 8.06 14.35
N ASP A 12 -11.54 7.83 15.60
CA ASP A 12 -11.31 8.93 16.55
C ASP A 12 -10.14 9.83 16.11
N THR A 13 -9.17 9.26 15.38
CA THR A 13 -7.98 9.94 14.89
C THR A 13 -7.46 9.23 13.64
N THR A 14 -7.02 9.99 12.65
CA THR A 14 -6.42 9.49 11.41
C THR A 14 -4.92 9.81 11.36
N LEU A 15 -4.17 9.15 10.46
CA LEU A 15 -2.77 9.51 10.20
C LEU A 15 -2.64 10.96 9.75
N ARG A 16 -3.61 11.48 8.98
CA ARG A 16 -3.63 12.91 8.64
C ARG A 16 -3.63 13.79 9.87
N ASP A 17 -4.51 13.48 10.83
CA ASP A 17 -4.64 14.28 12.05
C ASP A 17 -3.32 14.26 12.84
N LEU A 18 -2.66 13.10 12.89
CA LEU A 18 -1.36 12.95 13.55
C LEU A 18 -0.25 13.72 12.84
N TYR A 19 -0.14 13.62 11.51
CA TYR A 19 0.84 14.40 10.75
C TYR A 19 0.57 15.91 10.85
N ALA A 20 -0.69 16.33 10.89
CA ALA A 20 -1.05 17.73 10.99
C ALA A 20 -0.65 18.40 12.33
N ILE A 21 -0.27 17.61 13.35
CA ILE A 21 0.16 18.15 14.66
C ILE A 21 1.43 18.99 14.52
N ASP A 22 2.39 18.54 13.71
CA ASP A 22 3.70 19.15 13.56
C ASP A 22 4.16 19.36 12.11
N ASN A 23 3.37 18.91 11.12
CA ASN A 23 3.62 19.14 9.71
C ASN A 23 2.56 20.08 9.11
N PRO A 24 2.88 21.39 8.93
CA PRO A 24 1.96 22.33 8.27
C PRO A 24 1.71 21.96 6.80
N ASP A 25 2.58 21.15 6.20
CA ASP A 25 2.53 20.72 4.80
C ASP A 25 1.98 19.29 4.68
N VAL A 26 1.12 18.84 5.62
CA VAL A 26 0.51 17.49 5.58
C VAL A 26 -0.22 17.21 4.26
N ASP A 27 -0.78 18.23 3.62
CA ASP A 27 -1.49 18.09 2.35
C ASP A 27 -0.55 17.90 1.14
N ASP A 28 0.77 18.13 1.32
CA ASP A 28 1.81 17.80 0.33
C ASP A 28 2.31 16.34 0.46
N LEU A 29 1.88 15.61 1.49
CA LEU A 29 2.20 14.18 1.64
C LEU A 29 1.30 13.33 0.75
N VAL A 30 1.91 12.38 0.02
CA VAL A 30 1.21 11.37 -0.77
C VAL A 30 1.58 10.00 -0.25
N LEU A 31 0.59 9.25 0.23
CA LEU A 31 0.80 7.89 0.68
C LEU A 31 0.83 6.96 -0.53
N VAL A 32 1.84 6.12 -0.64
CA VAL A 32 2.00 5.19 -1.76
C VAL A 32 2.12 3.77 -1.24
N TYR A 33 1.09 2.99 -1.53
CA TYR A 33 0.94 1.64 -1.01
C TYR A 33 1.26 0.63 -2.11
N ALA A 34 2.53 0.26 -2.12
CA ALA A 34 3.06 -0.82 -2.94
C ALA A 34 3.68 -1.86 -1.99
N ILE A 35 3.19 -3.09 -2.06
CA ILE A 35 3.72 -4.20 -1.25
C ILE A 35 4.70 -4.98 -2.13
N PRO A 36 6.01 -4.90 -1.91
CA PRO A 36 6.97 -5.60 -2.75
C PRO A 36 6.70 -7.12 -2.68
N SER A 37 6.56 -7.74 -3.85
CA SER A 37 6.51 -9.20 -3.94
C SER A 37 7.95 -9.74 -3.88
N PRO A 38 8.26 -10.72 -3.03
CA PRO A 38 9.62 -11.23 -2.87
C PRO A 38 10.09 -12.15 -4.00
N ALA A 39 9.16 -12.73 -4.77
CA ALA A 39 9.44 -13.86 -5.66
C ALA A 39 8.98 -13.65 -7.11
N MET A 40 8.15 -12.64 -7.37
CA MET A 40 7.74 -12.26 -8.72
C MET A 40 7.51 -10.76 -8.82
N ALA A 41 7.66 -10.18 -10.00
CA ALA A 41 7.14 -8.84 -10.27
C ALA A 41 5.61 -8.83 -10.10
N MET A 42 5.06 -7.77 -9.50
CA MET A 42 3.62 -7.62 -9.32
C MET A 42 2.91 -7.28 -10.63
N THR A 43 3.58 -6.45 -11.43
CA THR A 43 3.25 -6.10 -12.81
C THR A 43 4.56 -5.85 -13.55
N GLU A 44 4.51 -5.73 -14.87
CA GLU A 44 5.69 -5.31 -15.66
C GLU A 44 6.29 -3.97 -15.15
N ASN A 45 5.46 -3.11 -14.57
CA ASN A 45 5.84 -1.78 -14.09
C ASN A 45 6.20 -1.74 -12.59
N LEU A 46 6.03 -2.86 -11.88
CA LEU A 46 6.42 -3.06 -10.49
C LEU A 46 7.38 -4.25 -10.39
N PRO A 47 8.62 -4.08 -10.86
CA PRO A 47 9.62 -5.13 -10.84
C PRO A 47 10.05 -5.46 -9.42
N LEU A 48 10.71 -6.61 -9.27
CA LEU A 48 11.39 -7.00 -8.04
C LEU A 48 12.41 -5.93 -7.64
N SER A 49 12.33 -5.48 -6.38
CA SER A 49 13.36 -4.59 -5.82
C SER A 49 14.59 -5.41 -5.46
N THR A 50 15.73 -4.99 -6.00
CA THR A 50 17.04 -5.59 -5.73
C THR A 50 17.82 -4.83 -4.67
N THR A 51 17.59 -3.51 -4.58
CA THR A 51 18.24 -2.65 -3.58
C THR A 51 17.58 -2.77 -2.21
N PHE A 52 16.26 -2.99 -2.18
CA PHE A 52 15.46 -3.08 -0.96
C PHE A 52 14.75 -4.44 -0.86
N PRO A 53 15.50 -5.55 -0.67
CA PRO A 53 14.89 -6.88 -0.63
C PRO A 53 14.00 -7.04 0.60
N VAL A 54 12.71 -7.32 0.36
CA VAL A 54 11.74 -7.63 1.40
C VAL A 54 11.58 -9.15 1.46
N GLN A 55 12.24 -9.77 2.44
CA GLN A 55 12.23 -11.20 2.79
C GLN A 55 13.25 -12.12 2.05
N GLY A 56 13.42 -13.35 2.56
CA GLY A 56 14.52 -14.28 2.22
C GLY A 56 14.16 -15.41 1.25
N PRO A 57 15.13 -16.27 0.86
CA PRO A 57 15.05 -17.15 -0.32
C PRO A 57 14.05 -18.33 -0.24
N ARG A 58 13.25 -18.45 0.83
CA ARG A 58 12.35 -19.59 1.08
C ARG A 58 10.86 -19.27 0.87
N ILE A 59 10.56 -18.23 0.10
CA ILE A 59 9.18 -17.77 -0.06
C ILE A 59 8.39 -18.60 -1.04
N LYS A 60 7.13 -18.83 -0.66
CA LYS A 60 6.12 -19.38 -1.55
C LYS A 60 5.69 -18.29 -2.52
N VAL A 61 5.81 -18.59 -3.80
CA VAL A 61 5.28 -17.78 -4.89
C VAL A 61 3.75 -17.71 -4.74
N LEU A 62 3.21 -16.50 -4.55
CA LEU A 62 1.76 -16.27 -4.47
C LEU A 62 1.13 -16.28 -5.87
N SER A 63 -0.13 -16.68 -5.99
CA SER A 63 -0.86 -16.48 -7.25
C SER A 63 -1.14 -15.00 -7.49
N ARG A 64 -1.38 -14.60 -8.75
CA ARG A 64 -1.76 -13.22 -9.09
C ARG A 64 -3.04 -12.77 -8.36
N ASP A 65 -4.03 -13.65 -8.22
CA ASP A 65 -5.23 -13.38 -7.40
C ASP A 65 -4.89 -13.10 -5.94
N SER A 66 -3.97 -13.87 -5.35
CA SER A 66 -3.55 -13.67 -3.97
C SER A 66 -2.81 -12.35 -3.80
N LEU A 67 -1.99 -11.98 -4.79
CA LEU A 67 -1.31 -10.68 -4.82
C LEU A 67 -2.30 -9.53 -4.99
N ALA A 68 -3.27 -9.64 -5.89
CA ALA A 68 -4.31 -8.63 -6.09
C ALA A 68 -5.14 -8.40 -4.81
N ARG A 69 -5.59 -9.48 -4.14
CA ARG A 69 -6.24 -9.37 -2.83
C ARG A 69 -5.35 -8.71 -1.79
N THR A 70 -4.07 -9.08 -1.75
CA THR A 70 -3.11 -8.52 -0.78
C THR A 70 -2.87 -7.03 -1.02
N CYS A 71 -2.68 -6.61 -2.27
CA CYS A 71 -2.31 -5.24 -2.61
C CYS A 71 -3.51 -4.28 -2.67
N LEU A 72 -4.70 -4.78 -2.99
CA LEU A 72 -5.88 -3.94 -3.23
C LEU A 72 -6.98 -4.11 -2.18
N LEU A 73 -6.96 -5.17 -1.36
CA LEU A 73 -7.94 -5.39 -0.29
C LEU A 73 -7.29 -5.41 1.10
N THR A 74 -6.63 -6.52 1.46
CA THR A 74 -6.22 -6.75 2.85
C THR A 74 -5.07 -5.84 3.28
N GLY A 75 -4.13 -5.52 2.37
CA GLY A 75 -3.05 -4.57 2.62
C GLY A 75 -3.59 -3.16 2.86
N PRO A 76 -4.38 -2.58 1.94
CA PRO A 76 -5.03 -1.30 2.16
C PRO A 76 -5.91 -1.26 3.42
N GLU A 77 -6.65 -2.33 3.73
CA GLU A 77 -7.43 -2.43 4.97
C GLU A 77 -6.51 -2.40 6.22
N SER A 78 -5.40 -3.14 6.20
CA SER A 78 -4.52 -3.27 7.38
C SER A 78 -3.67 -2.03 7.63
N TYR A 79 -3.23 -1.37 6.57
CA TYR A 79 -2.22 -0.33 6.67
C TYR A 79 -2.79 1.05 6.30
N ALA A 80 -3.73 1.13 5.34
CA ALA A 80 -4.17 2.39 4.75
C ALA A 80 -5.52 2.87 5.28
N PHE A 81 -6.27 2.01 5.97
CA PHE A 81 -7.62 2.35 6.44
C PHE A 81 -7.62 3.53 7.43
N ALA A 82 -6.54 3.69 8.19
CA ALA A 82 -6.37 4.79 9.15
C ALA A 82 -5.85 6.10 8.53
N THR A 83 -5.71 6.19 7.21
CA THR A 83 -4.99 7.30 6.57
C THR A 83 -5.72 8.64 6.63
N GLY A 84 -7.04 8.64 6.81
CA GLY A 84 -7.84 9.86 6.71
C GLY A 84 -7.90 10.36 5.26
N ASN A 85 -8.26 11.63 5.06
CA ASN A 85 -8.43 12.19 3.71
C ASN A 85 -7.14 12.56 2.96
N MET A 86 -6.02 11.93 3.34
CA MET A 86 -4.76 12.04 2.62
C MET A 86 -4.87 11.46 1.20
N PRO A 87 -4.07 11.95 0.24
CA PRO A 87 -3.87 11.27 -1.04
C PRO A 87 -3.29 9.88 -0.81
N LEU A 88 -3.90 8.85 -1.39
CA LEU A 88 -3.46 7.46 -1.30
C LEU A 88 -3.41 6.83 -2.69
N VAL A 89 -2.20 6.43 -3.09
CA VAL A 89 -1.94 5.75 -4.35
C VAL A 89 -1.90 4.24 -4.11
N LEU A 90 -2.73 3.52 -4.86
CA LEU A 90 -2.69 2.06 -4.96
C LEU A 90 -2.26 1.65 -6.36
N PHE A 91 -1.46 0.58 -6.45
CA PHE A 91 -1.05 0.06 -7.75
C PHE A 91 -2.01 -0.99 -8.27
N ASN A 92 -2.41 -0.84 -9.53
CA ASN A 92 -3.11 -1.89 -10.26
C ASN A 92 -2.21 -3.12 -10.36
N ILE A 93 -2.83 -4.29 -10.27
CA ILE A 93 -2.21 -5.56 -10.58
C ILE A 93 -2.71 -5.98 -11.96
N ASP A 94 -1.85 -6.64 -12.73
CA ASP A 94 -2.20 -7.12 -14.07
C ASP A 94 -3.45 -8.02 -14.01
N PRO A 95 -4.28 -8.05 -15.06
CA PRO A 95 -5.49 -8.85 -15.09
C PRO A 95 -5.21 -10.30 -14.67
N THR A 96 -6.07 -10.81 -13.80
CA THR A 96 -5.94 -12.17 -13.29
C THR A 96 -6.86 -13.13 -14.03
N GLU A 97 -6.69 -14.45 -13.82
CA GLU A 97 -7.61 -15.45 -14.41
C GLU A 97 -9.05 -15.24 -13.97
N TYR A 98 -9.25 -14.69 -12.76
CA TYR A 98 -10.55 -14.31 -12.22
C TYR A 98 -11.22 -13.20 -13.05
N ASP A 99 -10.45 -12.20 -13.51
CA ASP A 99 -10.94 -11.14 -14.41
C ASP A 99 -11.40 -11.71 -15.77
N HIS A 100 -10.85 -12.86 -16.19
CA HIS A 100 -11.19 -13.51 -17.46
C HIS A 100 -12.37 -14.50 -17.36
N LEU A 101 -12.58 -15.13 -16.21
CA LEU A 101 -13.72 -16.03 -15.97
C LEU A 101 -15.04 -15.23 -15.84
N ASP A 102 -14.98 -14.03 -15.27
CA ASP A 102 -16.14 -13.15 -15.07
C ASP A 102 -16.71 -12.55 -16.36
N ALA A 103 -15.96 -12.60 -17.47
CA ALA A 103 -16.40 -12.11 -18.77
C ALA A 103 -17.37 -13.06 -19.51
N LYS A 104 -17.47 -14.33 -19.11
CA LYS A 104 -18.25 -15.34 -19.87
C LYS A 104 -19.51 -15.87 -19.18
N ASP A 105 -19.57 -15.96 -17.84
CA ASP A 105 -20.63 -16.76 -17.18
C ASP A 105 -21.29 -16.13 -15.91
N GLN A 106 -21.08 -14.85 -15.59
CA GLN A 106 -21.76 -14.21 -14.45
C GLN A 106 -22.84 -13.18 -14.86
N PRO A 107 -24.06 -13.20 -14.26
CA PRO A 107 -25.14 -12.25 -14.55
C PRO A 107 -24.89 -10.83 -14.01
N THR A 108 -23.88 -10.65 -13.17
CA THR A 108 -23.43 -9.34 -12.67
C THR A 108 -21.92 -9.23 -12.84
N PRO A 109 -21.39 -8.19 -13.52
CA PRO A 109 -19.96 -7.98 -13.62
C PRO A 109 -19.37 -7.86 -12.23
N ASN A 110 -18.34 -8.65 -11.95
CA ASN A 110 -17.56 -8.46 -10.74
C ASN A 110 -16.90 -7.09 -10.82
N PRO A 111 -17.03 -6.22 -9.80
CA PRO A 111 -16.21 -5.02 -9.73
C PRO A 111 -14.75 -5.46 -9.81
N GLY A 112 -14.02 -5.01 -10.83
CA GLY A 112 -12.58 -5.26 -10.92
C GLY A 112 -11.85 -4.82 -9.66
N TRP A 113 -10.61 -5.26 -9.45
CA TRP A 113 -9.90 -5.06 -8.18
C TRP A 113 -9.86 -3.60 -7.67
N GLN A 114 -9.89 -2.61 -8.56
CA GLN A 114 -10.04 -1.19 -8.19
C GLN A 114 -11.33 -0.89 -7.44
N ALA A 115 -12.46 -1.37 -7.97
CA ALA A 115 -13.77 -1.13 -7.37
C ALA A 115 -13.94 -1.92 -6.06
N GLN A 116 -13.30 -3.08 -5.93
CA GLN A 116 -13.22 -3.77 -4.63
C GLN A 116 -12.32 -3.02 -3.63
N GLY A 117 -11.18 -2.49 -4.08
CA GLY A 117 -10.31 -1.66 -3.25
C GLY A 117 -11.00 -0.37 -2.77
N GLN A 118 -11.77 0.27 -3.64
CA GLN A 118 -12.58 1.44 -3.26
C GLN A 118 -13.59 1.09 -2.15
N ARG A 119 -14.23 -0.08 -2.22
CA ARG A 119 -15.19 -0.53 -1.20
C ARG A 119 -14.58 -0.69 0.19
N VAL A 120 -13.28 -0.97 0.30
CA VAL A 120 -12.57 -0.99 1.58
C VAL A 120 -12.76 0.35 2.28
N PHE A 121 -12.55 1.45 1.56
CA PHE A 121 -12.63 2.80 2.12
C PHE A 121 -14.04 3.36 2.18
N ASP A 122 -14.98 2.85 1.38
CA ASP A 122 -16.38 3.26 1.45
C ASP A 122 -17.03 2.91 2.80
N ALA A 123 -16.43 1.99 3.57
CA ALA A 123 -16.82 1.72 4.94
C ALA A 123 -16.58 2.91 5.89
N LEU A 124 -15.65 3.82 5.57
CA LEU A 124 -15.35 4.99 6.39
C LEU A 124 -16.39 6.10 6.18
N ARG A 125 -16.51 6.97 7.19
CA ARG A 125 -17.21 8.26 7.02
C ARG A 125 -16.59 9.08 5.87
N PRO A 126 -17.39 9.76 5.02
CA PRO A 126 -16.90 10.43 3.82
C PRO A 126 -15.77 11.43 4.04
N ASP A 127 -15.77 12.15 5.16
CA ASP A 127 -14.74 13.12 5.55
C ASP A 127 -13.40 12.48 5.96
N GLN A 128 -13.42 11.18 6.29
CA GLN A 128 -12.26 10.38 6.70
C GLN A 128 -11.75 9.46 5.59
N ARG A 129 -12.38 9.46 4.41
CA ARG A 129 -11.96 8.63 3.27
C ARG A 129 -10.72 9.20 2.62
N PRO A 130 -9.70 8.38 2.33
CA PRO A 130 -8.57 8.81 1.54
C PRO A 130 -8.99 9.21 0.12
N ARG A 131 -8.22 10.12 -0.46
CA ARG A 131 -8.34 10.49 -1.87
C ARG A 131 -7.59 9.45 -2.69
N LEU A 132 -8.28 8.39 -3.07
CA LEU A 132 -7.71 7.25 -3.78
C LEU A 132 -7.32 7.60 -5.22
N SER A 133 -6.15 7.15 -5.64
CA SER A 133 -5.76 7.05 -7.04
C SER A 133 -5.22 5.65 -7.32
N PHE A 134 -5.63 5.08 -8.45
CA PHE A 134 -5.15 3.80 -8.93
C PHE A 134 -4.20 4.02 -10.10
N VAL A 135 -2.97 3.56 -9.98
CA VAL A 135 -1.91 3.73 -11.00
C VAL A 135 -1.39 2.38 -11.45
N SER A 136 -0.99 2.27 -12.72
CA SER A 136 -0.40 1.05 -13.27
C SER A 136 1.12 1.07 -13.22
N LYS A 137 1.73 2.25 -13.08
CA LYS A 137 3.19 2.43 -13.05
C LYS A 137 3.61 3.68 -12.24
N PRO A 138 4.84 3.72 -11.72
CA PRO A 138 5.31 4.84 -10.90
C PRO A 138 5.23 6.23 -11.56
N SER A 139 5.38 6.30 -12.89
CA SER A 139 5.32 7.57 -13.62
C SER A 139 3.93 8.18 -13.73
N GLU A 140 2.88 7.45 -13.32
CA GLU A 140 1.50 7.98 -13.23
C GLU A 140 1.21 8.61 -11.86
N ILE A 141 2.15 8.53 -10.91
CA ILE A 141 2.02 9.23 -9.63
C ILE A 141 2.18 10.72 -9.87
N GLU A 142 1.16 11.50 -9.51
CA GLU A 142 1.22 12.95 -9.59
C GLU A 142 2.17 13.49 -8.52
N VAL A 143 3.25 14.14 -8.96
CA VAL A 143 4.28 14.72 -8.09
C VAL A 143 4.44 16.19 -8.43
N THR A 144 4.27 17.05 -7.43
CA THR A 144 4.62 18.48 -7.50
C THR A 144 5.98 18.71 -6.84
N PRO A 145 6.61 19.89 -7.01
CA PRO A 145 7.88 20.21 -6.34
C PRO A 145 7.83 20.12 -4.80
N ARG A 146 6.64 20.20 -4.20
CA ARG A 146 6.43 20.10 -2.76
C ARG A 146 6.07 18.68 -2.31
N THR A 147 5.58 17.84 -3.22
CA THR A 147 5.11 16.51 -2.91
C THR A 147 6.18 15.66 -2.23
N LYS A 148 5.80 14.96 -1.16
CA LYS A 148 6.64 13.97 -0.49
C LYS A 148 5.92 12.64 -0.41
N LEU A 149 6.51 11.60 -0.98
CA LEU A 149 6.00 10.24 -0.92
C LEU A 149 6.27 9.65 0.47
N VAL A 150 5.24 9.07 1.06
CA VAL A 150 5.32 8.17 2.20
C VAL A 150 4.98 6.79 1.69
N VAL A 151 6.00 5.99 1.45
CA VAL A 151 5.84 4.61 0.97
C VAL A 151 5.71 3.66 2.16
N LEU A 152 4.96 2.56 2.00
CA LEU A 152 4.95 1.49 3.02
C LEU A 152 6.31 0.78 3.09
N HIS A 153 6.88 0.48 1.92
CA HIS A 153 8.21 -0.11 1.76
C HIS A 153 8.97 0.62 0.66
N PRO A 154 10.27 0.92 0.85
CA PRO A 154 11.12 1.38 -0.25
C PRO A 154 11.15 0.39 -1.40
N MET A 155 11.10 0.89 -2.63
CA MET A 155 11.18 0.10 -3.85
C MET A 155 12.05 0.81 -4.89
N ASP A 156 12.81 0.05 -5.67
CA ASP A 156 13.73 0.58 -6.70
C ASP A 156 12.98 1.49 -7.68
N CYS A 157 11.78 1.09 -8.09
CA CYS A 157 10.95 1.82 -9.03
C CYS A 157 10.34 3.13 -8.47
N LEU A 158 10.40 3.34 -7.14
CA LEU A 158 9.95 4.57 -6.48
C LEU A 158 11.11 5.43 -5.98
N ALA A 159 12.33 4.89 -5.88
CA ALA A 159 13.45 5.52 -5.20
C ALA A 159 13.89 6.88 -5.78
N HIS A 160 13.55 7.15 -7.04
CA HIS A 160 13.87 8.40 -7.75
C HIS A 160 12.86 9.52 -7.50
N LEU A 161 11.71 9.22 -6.89
CA LEU A 161 10.66 10.19 -6.56
C LEU A 161 11.00 10.92 -5.24
N PRO A 162 10.40 12.08 -4.94
CA PRO A 162 10.71 12.81 -3.71
C PRO A 162 10.07 12.12 -2.49
N HIS A 163 10.86 11.43 -1.67
CA HIS A 163 10.37 10.78 -0.44
C HIS A 163 10.38 11.72 0.76
N ALA A 164 9.48 11.47 1.72
CA ALA A 164 9.49 12.12 3.03
C ALA A 164 10.68 11.66 3.88
N ILE A 165 11.13 10.41 3.69
CA ILE A 165 12.29 9.81 4.36
C ILE A 165 13.23 9.29 3.27
N ASP A 166 14.54 9.44 3.45
CA ASP A 166 15.51 8.83 2.53
C ASP A 166 15.22 7.32 2.37
N PRO A 167 15.06 6.79 1.14
CA PRO A 167 14.68 5.38 0.94
C PRO A 167 15.65 4.37 1.55
N LYS A 168 16.96 4.68 1.59
CA LYS A 168 17.95 3.77 2.18
C LYS A 168 17.83 3.77 3.69
N LEU A 169 17.74 4.94 4.31
CA LEU A 169 17.49 5.06 5.74
C LEU A 169 16.18 4.34 6.12
N HIS A 170 15.12 4.55 5.34
CA HIS A 170 13.84 3.89 5.56
C HIS A 170 13.96 2.36 5.50
N TYR A 171 14.70 1.84 4.51
CA TYR A 171 14.94 0.41 4.40
C TYR A 171 15.79 -0.11 5.57
N GLU A 172 16.84 0.59 5.96
CA GLU A 172 17.67 0.22 7.12
C GLU A 172 16.82 0.07 8.39
N LEU A 173 15.94 1.04 8.66
CA LEU A 173 15.02 1.01 9.81
C LEU A 173 14.06 -0.20 9.80
N GLN A 174 13.64 -0.66 8.61
CA GLN A 174 12.70 -1.79 8.47
C GLN A 174 13.40 -3.16 8.30
N SER A 175 14.70 -3.18 7.99
CA SER A 175 15.38 -4.39 7.55
C SER A 175 16.03 -5.17 8.70
N LYS A 176 16.13 -6.51 8.52
CA LYS A 176 16.87 -7.36 9.47
C LYS A 176 18.35 -6.98 9.58
N PRO A 177 19.08 -6.68 8.48
CA PRO A 177 20.46 -6.21 8.59
C PRO A 177 20.57 -4.89 9.36
N GLY A 178 19.68 -3.93 9.12
CA GLY A 178 19.68 -2.67 9.85
C GLY A 178 19.44 -2.88 11.35
N LEU A 179 18.49 -3.74 11.73
CA LEU A 179 18.30 -4.14 13.12
C LEU A 179 19.56 -4.79 13.72
N ALA A 180 20.18 -5.73 13.01
CA ALA A 180 21.38 -6.44 13.49
C ALA A 180 22.60 -5.52 13.68
N LEU A 181 22.70 -4.45 12.88
CA LEU A 181 23.80 -3.49 12.93
C LEU A 181 23.51 -2.25 13.77
N SER A 182 22.26 -2.05 14.21
CA SER A 182 21.81 -0.84 14.92
C SER A 182 22.41 -0.65 16.31
N GLY A 183 23.00 -1.70 16.90
CA GLY A 183 23.45 -1.69 18.30
C GLY A 183 22.31 -1.64 19.31
N LEU A 184 21.06 -1.75 18.87
CA LEU A 184 19.90 -1.84 19.76
C LEU A 184 19.95 -3.18 20.53
N PRO A 185 19.59 -3.18 21.83
CA PRO A 185 19.54 -4.40 22.60
C PRO A 185 18.48 -5.34 22.00
N THR A 186 18.93 -6.45 21.43
CA THR A 186 18.03 -7.51 20.97
C THR A 186 17.63 -8.37 22.17
N PRO A 187 16.35 -8.75 22.33
CA PRO A 187 15.94 -9.67 23.38
C PRO A 187 16.80 -10.95 23.36
N PRO A 188 17.24 -11.48 24.52
CA PRO A 188 17.90 -12.78 24.58
C PRO A 188 17.00 -13.83 23.93
N THR A 189 17.48 -14.45 22.86
CA THR A 189 16.75 -15.50 22.15
C THR A 189 17.46 -16.82 22.44
N GLU A 190 16.79 -17.76 23.10
CA GLU A 190 17.24 -19.16 23.13
C GLU A 190 16.97 -19.78 21.76
N LEU A 191 18.02 -20.34 21.15
CA LEU A 191 17.87 -21.22 19.99
C LEU A 191 17.38 -22.57 20.52
N ILE A 192 16.10 -22.88 20.29
CA ILE A 192 15.47 -24.18 20.61
C ILE A 192 15.52 -25.08 19.37
#